data_AF-A0A661MRL2-F1
#
_entry.id   AF-A0A661MRL2-F1
#
_cell.length_a   1.000
_cell.length_b   1.000
_cell.length_c   1.000
_cell.angle_alpha   90.00
_cell.angle_beta   90.00
_cell.angle_gamma   90.00
#
_symmetry.space_group_name_H-M   'P 1'
#
loop_
_entity.id
_entity.type
_entity.pdbx_description
1 polymer ?
#
loop_
_entity_poly.entity_id
_entity_poly.type
_entity_poly.pdbx_seq_one_letter_code
_entity_poly.pdbx_strand_id
1 'polypeptide(L)'
;MNPLQQIEQLDYLTRSAVWPGVGGKAVMDSMISALTPQELVGEASSHFVVWAPSTDTGDAEQPDMIDQRYSAWLACVVYGDRKGEHPVIGGTMGPDGVLASDGRGLLEVQAPFLEAVAKLTGANGIRATCAYKSGIAPAMIDRTNWVFRQYTFLCMASSKAYYHPVRRLSKSGSTLTWTLPPDRFDRFRIVLRVADGSTTPPASPTDGRGVALASDLATTVDDPAASPVAYSAFAAYDGRQDGAPAVERAYSALEAGSTLAIP
;
A
#
# COMPACT_ATOMS: atom_id res chain seq x y z
N MET A 1 -10.51 -5.82 1.90
CA MET A 1 -10.52 -4.34 1.86
C MET A 1 -11.67 -3.92 0.95
N ASN A 2 -12.22 -2.74 1.18
CA ASN A 2 -13.23 -2.15 0.29
C ASN A 2 -12.58 -1.42 -0.90
N PRO A 3 -13.36 -0.96 -1.90
CA PRO A 3 -12.82 -0.29 -3.07
C PRO A 3 -11.99 0.96 -2.78
N LEU A 4 -12.32 1.72 -1.73
CA LEU A 4 -11.55 2.89 -1.31
C LEU A 4 -10.15 2.47 -0.81
N GLN A 5 -10.09 1.55 0.15
CA GLN A 5 -8.83 1.03 0.68
C GLN A 5 -7.96 0.39 -0.41
N GLN A 6 -8.58 -0.25 -1.40
CA GLN A 6 -7.85 -0.86 -2.52
C GLN A 6 -7.18 0.18 -3.41
N ILE A 7 -7.89 1.25 -3.81
CA ILE A 7 -7.29 2.26 -4.69
C ILE A 7 -6.22 3.08 -3.98
N GLU A 8 -6.40 3.36 -2.68
CA GLU A 8 -5.38 4.00 -1.85
C GLU A 8 -4.16 3.09 -1.66
N GLN A 9 -4.36 1.78 -1.50
CA GLN A 9 -3.26 0.82 -1.45
C GLN A 9 -2.52 0.73 -2.79
N LEU A 10 -3.21 0.77 -3.93
CA LEU A 10 -2.59 0.77 -5.25
C LEU A 10 -1.73 2.02 -5.48
N ASP A 11 -2.25 3.18 -5.09
CA ASP A 11 -1.51 4.44 -5.11
C ASP A 11 -0.26 4.36 -4.21
N TYR A 12 -0.41 3.93 -2.96
CA TYR A 12 0.69 3.74 -2.01
C TYR A 12 1.79 2.78 -2.54
N LEU A 13 1.39 1.62 -3.07
CA LEU A 13 2.34 0.67 -3.66
C LEU A 13 3.07 1.28 -4.86
N THR A 14 2.36 2.05 -5.68
CA THR A 14 2.95 2.74 -6.82
C THR A 14 3.96 3.81 -6.38
N ARG A 15 3.62 4.64 -5.39
CA ARG A 15 4.51 5.67 -4.82
C ARG A 15 5.75 5.09 -4.13
N SER A 16 5.63 3.87 -3.60
CA SER A 16 6.73 3.15 -2.95
C SER A 16 7.53 2.27 -3.94
N ALA A 17 7.20 2.29 -5.23
CA ALA A 17 7.95 1.59 -6.25
C ALA A 17 9.36 2.20 -6.38
N VAL A 18 10.38 1.38 -6.16
CA VAL A 18 11.79 1.77 -6.25
C VAL A 18 12.52 0.89 -7.23
N TRP A 19 13.61 1.41 -7.81
CA TRP A 19 14.48 0.62 -8.66
C TRP A 19 15.27 -0.41 -7.84
N PRO A 20 15.30 -1.68 -8.29
CA PRO A 20 16.13 -2.69 -7.66
C PRO A 20 17.60 -2.26 -7.59
N GLY A 21 18.23 -2.41 -6.43
CA GLY A 21 19.67 -2.17 -6.22
C GLY A 21 20.08 -0.71 -5.98
N VAL A 22 19.31 0.27 -6.47
CA VAL A 22 19.64 1.71 -6.30
C VAL A 22 18.67 2.46 -5.37
N GLY A 23 17.46 1.93 -5.17
CA GLY A 23 16.54 2.40 -4.12
C GLY A 23 15.83 3.73 -4.38
N GLY A 24 16.16 4.48 -5.43
CA GLY A 24 15.39 5.66 -5.80
C GLY A 24 14.10 5.30 -6.54
N LYS A 25 13.19 6.27 -6.61
CA LYS A 25 11.82 6.08 -7.09
C LYS A 25 11.78 5.63 -8.54
N ALA A 26 11.03 4.56 -8.79
CA ALA A 26 10.71 4.08 -10.12
C ALA A 26 9.54 4.84 -10.75
N VAL A 27 8.54 5.17 -9.94
CA VAL A 27 7.44 6.06 -10.34
C VAL A 27 7.59 7.34 -9.51
N MET A 28 7.77 8.47 -10.17
CA MET A 28 8.06 9.74 -9.48
C MET A 28 6.82 10.27 -8.77
N ASP A 29 5.66 10.09 -9.41
CA ASP A 29 4.38 10.55 -8.89
C ASP A 29 3.25 9.57 -9.18
N SER A 30 2.25 9.51 -8.30
CA SER A 30 1.06 8.69 -8.47
C SER A 30 -0.14 9.43 -7.92
N MET A 31 -1.23 9.40 -8.68
CA MET A 31 -2.42 10.18 -8.41
C MET A 31 -3.66 9.29 -8.55
N ILE A 32 -4.68 9.60 -7.76
CA ILE A 32 -6.04 9.08 -7.96
C ILE A 32 -6.87 10.22 -8.56
N SER A 33 -7.36 10.05 -9.79
CA SER A 33 -8.08 11.12 -10.50
C SER A 33 -9.13 10.58 -11.46
N ALA A 34 -10.19 11.36 -11.66
CA ALA A 34 -11.17 11.13 -12.73
C ALA A 34 -10.74 11.77 -14.07
N LEU A 35 -9.71 12.63 -14.05
CA LEU A 35 -9.17 13.27 -15.25
C LEU A 35 -8.29 12.30 -16.06
N THR A 36 -8.17 12.57 -17.35
CA THR A 36 -7.25 11.84 -18.22
C THR A 36 -5.79 12.18 -17.90
N PRO A 37 -4.83 11.28 -18.16
CA PRO A 37 -3.43 11.59 -17.91
C PRO A 37 -2.93 12.80 -18.72
N GLN A 38 -3.52 13.09 -19.88
CA GLN A 38 -3.17 14.26 -20.70
C GLN A 38 -3.53 15.58 -20.01
N GLU A 39 -4.65 15.63 -19.28
CA GLU A 39 -5.07 16.81 -18.53
C GLU A 39 -4.21 17.05 -17.29
N LEU A 40 -3.49 16.03 -16.82
CA LEU A 40 -2.66 16.06 -15.61
C LEU A 40 -1.17 16.29 -15.90
N VAL A 41 -0.76 16.32 -17.17
CA VAL A 41 0.65 16.49 -17.57
C VAL A 41 1.28 17.75 -16.96
N GLY A 42 0.53 18.85 -16.82
CA GLY A 42 1.04 20.11 -16.26
C GLY A 42 1.29 20.08 -14.75
N GLU A 43 0.71 19.11 -14.04
CA GLU A 43 0.77 18.99 -12.58
C GLU A 43 1.71 17.87 -12.11
N ALA A 44 2.14 16.99 -13.03
CA ALA A 44 2.84 15.75 -12.72
C ALA A 44 4.34 15.80 -13.05
N SER A 45 5.08 14.87 -12.45
CA SER A 45 6.52 14.67 -12.71
C SER A 45 6.80 13.98 -14.06
N SER A 46 8.08 13.74 -14.40
CA SER A 46 8.51 13.11 -15.66
C SER A 46 7.97 11.69 -15.87
N HIS A 47 7.67 10.97 -14.79
CA HIS A 47 7.15 9.61 -14.79
C HIS A 47 6.07 9.48 -13.74
N PHE A 48 4.82 9.37 -14.18
CA PHE A 48 3.69 9.33 -13.27
C PHE A 48 2.67 8.27 -13.61
N VAL A 49 1.88 7.91 -12.61
CA VAL A 49 0.75 6.99 -12.75
C VAL A 49 -0.54 7.69 -12.33
N VAL A 50 -1.59 7.52 -13.13
CA VAL A 50 -2.94 7.95 -12.76
C VAL A 50 -3.84 6.73 -12.58
N TRP A 51 -4.35 6.57 -11.37
CA TRP A 51 -5.35 5.57 -11.01
C TRP A 51 -6.75 6.16 -11.11
N ALA A 52 -7.66 5.41 -11.73
CA ALA A 52 -9.07 5.73 -11.78
C ALA A 52 -9.91 4.48 -11.48
N PRO A 53 -10.92 4.57 -10.58
CA PRO A 53 -11.92 3.53 -10.50
C PRO A 53 -12.69 3.49 -11.83
N SER A 54 -13.01 2.29 -12.30
CA SER A 54 -13.81 2.10 -13.51
C SER A 54 -15.18 1.56 -13.12
N THR A 55 -15.54 0.39 -13.60
CA THR A 55 -16.80 -0.29 -13.31
C THR A 55 -16.64 -1.24 -12.13
N ASP A 56 -17.70 -1.40 -11.37
CA ASP A 56 -17.86 -2.43 -10.35
C ASP A 56 -19.01 -3.37 -10.71
N THR A 57 -18.93 -4.60 -10.24
CA THR A 57 -20.04 -5.56 -10.37
C THR A 57 -20.12 -6.33 -9.07
N GLY A 58 -21.29 -6.29 -8.41
CA GLY A 58 -21.52 -7.09 -7.21
C GLY A 58 -21.57 -8.58 -7.57
N ASP A 59 -21.03 -9.42 -6.69
CA ASP A 59 -21.15 -10.87 -6.83
C ASP A 59 -22.56 -11.31 -6.37
N ALA A 60 -23.29 -11.98 -7.26
CA ALA A 60 -24.65 -12.44 -6.99
C ALA A 60 -24.71 -13.57 -5.96
N GLU A 61 -23.66 -14.38 -5.85
CA GLU A 61 -23.54 -15.48 -4.88
C GLU A 61 -22.95 -14.98 -3.54
N GLN A 62 -22.13 -13.93 -3.58
CA GLN A 62 -21.52 -13.31 -2.41
C GLN A 62 -21.81 -11.80 -2.37
N PRO A 63 -22.97 -11.37 -1.85
CA PRO A 63 -23.38 -9.95 -1.85
C PRO A 63 -22.41 -8.99 -1.12
N ASP A 64 -21.56 -9.52 -0.24
CA ASP A 64 -20.52 -8.77 0.46
C ASP A 64 -19.21 -8.63 -0.36
N MET A 65 -19.18 -9.13 -1.60
CA MET A 65 -18.04 -9.11 -2.50
C MET A 65 -18.37 -8.31 -3.78
N ILE A 66 -17.37 -7.58 -4.25
CA ILE A 66 -17.47 -6.68 -5.41
C ILE A 66 -16.28 -6.95 -6.32
N ASP A 67 -16.54 -7.23 -7.58
CA ASP A 67 -15.52 -7.24 -8.63
C ASP A 67 -15.25 -5.80 -9.06
N GLN A 68 -14.18 -5.22 -8.52
CA GLN A 68 -13.80 -3.84 -8.76
C GLN A 68 -12.77 -3.76 -9.89
N ARG A 69 -13.04 -2.89 -10.88
CA ARG A 69 -12.07 -2.57 -11.93
C ARG A 69 -11.37 -1.25 -11.64
N TYR A 70 -10.07 -1.26 -11.83
CA TYR A 70 -9.23 -0.05 -11.82
C TYR A 70 -8.51 0.10 -13.14
N SER A 71 -8.45 1.34 -13.63
CA SER A 71 -7.54 1.72 -14.71
C SER A 71 -6.31 2.40 -14.12
N ALA A 72 -5.14 2.05 -14.62
CA ALA A 72 -3.91 2.80 -14.36
C ALA A 72 -3.36 3.30 -15.68
N TRP A 73 -2.98 4.57 -15.74
CA TRP A 73 -2.26 5.15 -16.86
C TRP A 73 -0.83 5.43 -16.43
N LEU A 74 0.13 4.70 -17.00
CA LEU A 74 1.55 5.02 -16.85
C LEU A 74 1.92 6.02 -17.94
N ALA A 75 2.46 7.16 -17.54
CA ALA A 75 2.91 8.22 -18.41
C ALA A 75 4.42 8.44 -18.23
N CYS A 76 5.11 8.69 -19.34
CA CYS A 76 6.54 8.95 -19.36
C CYS A 76 6.87 10.07 -20.35
N VAL A 77 7.80 10.92 -19.94
CA VAL A 77 8.46 11.90 -20.78
C VAL A 77 9.96 11.88 -20.55
N VAL A 78 10.71 12.04 -21.64
CA VAL A 78 12.14 12.33 -21.60
C VAL A 78 12.38 13.65 -22.32
N TYR A 79 12.70 14.69 -21.56
CA TYR A 79 12.88 16.04 -22.08
C TYR A 79 14.03 16.13 -23.08
N GLY A 80 13.87 16.98 -24.10
CA GLY A 80 14.88 17.21 -25.14
C GLY A 80 14.86 16.20 -26.28
N ASP A 81 14.05 15.15 -26.22
CA ASP A 81 13.88 14.21 -27.32
C ASP A 81 12.88 14.73 -28.37
N ARG A 82 13.41 15.14 -29.52
CA ARG A 82 12.60 15.60 -30.66
C ARG A 82 11.92 14.46 -31.42
N LYS A 83 12.44 13.22 -31.32
CA LYS A 83 11.97 12.08 -32.11
C LYS A 83 10.89 11.27 -31.40
N GLY A 84 10.77 11.39 -30.08
CA GLY A 84 9.82 10.64 -29.26
C GLY A 84 10.23 9.17 -29.05
N GLU A 85 11.50 8.84 -29.29
CA GLU A 85 12.10 7.54 -29.06
C GLU A 85 12.38 7.30 -27.57
N HIS A 86 13.00 8.28 -26.90
CA HIS A 86 13.45 8.14 -25.52
C HIS A 86 12.31 7.96 -24.51
N PRO A 87 11.14 8.62 -24.63
CA PRO A 87 9.99 8.32 -23.77
C PRO A 87 9.49 6.87 -23.88
N VAL A 88 9.78 6.16 -24.98
CA VAL A 88 9.39 4.74 -25.14
C VAL A 88 10.44 3.82 -24.52
N ILE A 89 11.70 3.95 -24.95
CA ILE A 89 12.77 2.97 -24.68
C ILE A 89 13.86 3.45 -23.71
N GLY A 90 13.84 4.73 -23.33
CA GLY A 90 14.87 5.39 -22.53
C GLY A 90 15.87 6.17 -23.39
N GLY A 91 16.52 7.13 -22.76
CA GLY A 91 17.61 7.93 -23.32
C GLY A 91 18.87 7.85 -22.46
N THR A 92 19.78 8.80 -22.65
CA THR A 92 20.97 8.91 -21.79
C THR A 92 20.57 9.27 -20.37
N MET A 93 20.90 8.41 -19.41
CA MET A 93 20.67 8.68 -17.99
C MET A 93 21.65 9.74 -17.49
N GLY A 94 21.13 10.83 -16.94
CA GLY A 94 21.93 11.78 -16.16
C GLY A 94 22.28 11.21 -14.77
N PRO A 95 23.01 11.97 -13.93
CA PRO A 95 23.35 11.55 -12.57
C PRO A 95 22.13 11.13 -11.74
N ASP A 96 20.99 11.82 -11.92
CA ASP A 96 19.73 11.54 -11.23
C ASP A 96 18.99 10.32 -11.82
N GLY A 97 19.20 10.01 -13.10
CA GLY A 97 18.65 8.82 -13.76
C GLY A 97 19.32 7.51 -13.35
N VAL A 98 20.56 7.59 -12.83
CA VAL A 98 21.25 6.42 -12.25
C VAL A 98 20.57 5.99 -10.95
N LEU A 99 20.01 6.94 -10.20
CA LEU A 99 19.39 6.69 -8.91
C LEU A 99 17.86 6.60 -8.99
N ALA A 100 17.22 7.22 -10.00
CA ALA A 100 15.77 7.27 -10.16
C ALA A 100 15.33 7.02 -11.61
N SER A 101 14.19 7.61 -12.03
CA SER A 101 13.61 7.39 -13.36
C SER A 101 13.94 8.45 -14.41
N ASP A 102 14.69 9.50 -14.09
CA ASP A 102 14.99 10.53 -15.10
C ASP A 102 15.80 9.98 -16.27
N GLY A 103 15.28 10.19 -17.49
CA GLY A 103 15.87 9.66 -18.72
C GLY A 103 15.52 8.20 -19.02
N ARG A 104 14.77 7.50 -18.15
CA ARG A 104 14.27 6.15 -18.44
C ARG A 104 13.02 6.19 -19.32
N GLY A 105 12.79 5.12 -20.07
CA GLY A 105 11.61 4.98 -20.92
C GLY A 105 10.43 4.34 -20.21
N LEU A 106 9.24 4.47 -20.80
CA LEU A 106 8.03 3.80 -20.33
C LEU A 106 8.22 2.29 -20.17
N LEU A 107 8.93 1.65 -21.11
CA LEU A 107 9.14 0.20 -21.07
C LEU A 107 10.05 -0.24 -19.92
N GLU A 108 10.96 0.62 -19.46
CA GLU A 108 11.79 0.35 -18.29
C GLU A 108 10.97 0.51 -17.00
N VAL A 109 10.27 1.64 -16.85
CA VAL A 109 9.48 1.98 -15.64
C VAL A 109 8.31 1.01 -15.44
N GLN A 110 7.80 0.43 -16.52
CA GLN A 110 6.72 -0.55 -16.47
C GLN A 110 7.04 -1.75 -15.56
N ALA A 111 8.28 -2.25 -15.55
CA ALA A 111 8.64 -3.43 -14.76
C ALA A 111 8.47 -3.20 -13.24
N PRO A 112 9.14 -2.20 -12.63
CA PRO A 112 8.97 -1.92 -11.20
C PRO A 112 7.54 -1.46 -10.86
N PHE A 113 6.83 -0.78 -11.77
CA PHE A 113 5.41 -0.46 -11.58
C PHE A 113 4.56 -1.73 -11.42
N LEU A 114 4.67 -2.68 -12.35
CA LEU A 114 3.89 -3.92 -12.29
C LEU A 114 4.30 -4.80 -11.11
N GLU A 115 5.58 -4.82 -10.74
CA GLU A 115 6.07 -5.50 -9.54
C GLU A 115 5.47 -4.91 -8.27
N ALA A 116 5.41 -3.58 -8.17
CA ALA A 116 4.81 -2.90 -7.03
C ALA A 116 3.32 -3.22 -6.89
N VAL A 117 2.56 -3.17 -7.99
CA VAL A 117 1.13 -3.51 -8.00
C VAL A 117 0.91 -5.00 -7.70
N ALA A 118 1.81 -5.88 -8.16
CA ALA A 118 1.73 -7.32 -7.87
C ALA A 118 1.79 -7.63 -6.37
N LYS A 119 2.41 -6.77 -5.54
CA LYS A 119 2.43 -6.91 -4.07
C LYS A 119 1.04 -6.85 -3.43
N LEU A 120 0.06 -6.24 -4.11
CA LEU A 120 -1.34 -6.30 -3.66
C LEU A 120 -1.85 -7.74 -3.60
N THR A 121 -1.34 -8.60 -4.50
CA THR A 121 -1.64 -10.03 -4.53
C THR A 121 -0.78 -10.77 -3.50
N GLY A 122 -1.43 -11.46 -2.57
CA GLY A 122 -0.79 -12.38 -1.62
C GLY A 122 -0.48 -11.80 -0.24
N ALA A 123 -0.19 -10.50 -0.11
CA ALA A 123 0.06 -9.88 1.19
C ALA A 123 -1.23 -9.41 1.87
N ASN A 124 -2.17 -8.84 1.11
CA ASN A 124 -3.31 -8.10 1.67
C ASN A 124 -4.64 -8.89 1.75
N GLY A 125 -4.61 -10.21 1.53
CA GLY A 125 -5.82 -11.04 1.46
C GLY A 125 -6.71 -10.74 0.25
N ILE A 126 -6.18 -10.01 -0.73
CA ILE A 126 -6.86 -9.58 -1.95
C ILE A 126 -6.13 -10.20 -3.13
N ARG A 127 -6.90 -10.60 -4.15
CA ARG A 127 -6.38 -11.04 -5.43
C ARG A 127 -6.57 -9.91 -6.43
N ALA A 128 -5.47 -9.30 -6.86
CA ALA A 128 -5.46 -8.32 -7.94
C ALA A 128 -4.90 -9.00 -9.19
N THR A 129 -5.74 -9.23 -10.19
CA THR A 129 -5.30 -9.79 -11.47
C THR A 129 -5.19 -8.65 -12.46
N CYS A 130 -3.98 -8.41 -12.97
CA CYS A 130 -3.81 -7.54 -14.13
C CYS A 130 -4.32 -8.29 -15.35
N ALA A 131 -5.44 -7.83 -15.92
CA ALA A 131 -6.16 -8.58 -16.94
C ALA A 131 -5.96 -8.03 -18.35
N TYR A 132 -5.37 -6.85 -18.52
CA TYR A 132 -5.24 -6.24 -19.83
C TYR A 132 -4.07 -5.27 -19.97
N LYS A 133 -3.40 -5.34 -21.12
CA LYS A 133 -2.28 -4.49 -21.54
C LYS A 133 -2.73 -3.72 -22.78
N SER A 134 -2.96 -2.40 -22.68
CA SER A 134 -3.23 -1.61 -23.88
C SER A 134 -1.94 -1.36 -24.70
N GLY A 135 -2.16 -0.88 -25.93
CA GLY A 135 -1.08 -0.36 -26.78
C GLY A 135 -0.45 0.89 -26.20
N ILE A 136 0.77 1.19 -26.65
CA ILE A 136 1.44 2.45 -26.33
C ILE A 136 0.78 3.57 -27.13
N ALA A 137 0.34 4.63 -26.45
CA ALA A 137 -0.27 5.80 -27.06
C ALA A 137 0.68 7.00 -26.97
N PRO A 138 1.36 7.38 -28.06
CA PRO A 138 2.17 8.61 -28.07
C PRO A 138 1.27 9.84 -28.17
N ALA A 139 1.67 10.95 -27.56
CA ALA A 139 1.05 12.25 -27.76
C ALA A 139 2.10 13.38 -27.70
N MET A 140 1.84 14.46 -28.42
CA MET A 140 2.63 15.69 -28.31
C MET A 140 1.83 16.70 -27.50
N ILE A 141 2.32 17.06 -26.32
CA ILE A 141 1.67 18.00 -25.39
C ILE A 141 2.70 19.06 -25.05
N ASP A 142 2.35 20.34 -25.26
CA ASP A 142 3.25 21.49 -25.05
C ASP A 142 4.63 21.32 -25.69
N ARG A 143 4.64 20.87 -26.95
CA ARG A 143 5.86 20.59 -27.76
C ARG A 143 6.78 19.51 -27.16
N THR A 144 6.28 18.73 -26.22
CA THR A 144 7.01 17.64 -25.58
C THR A 144 6.38 16.30 -25.96
N ASN A 145 7.23 15.32 -26.26
CA ASN A 145 6.76 13.98 -26.63
C ASN A 145 6.47 13.17 -25.36
N TRP A 146 5.20 12.83 -25.17
CA TRP A 146 4.71 11.99 -24.10
C TRP A 146 4.31 10.63 -24.61
N VAL A 147 4.48 9.63 -23.76
CA VAL A 147 4.05 8.26 -24.06
C VAL A 147 3.22 7.75 -22.90
N PHE A 148 2.03 7.25 -23.25
CA PHE A 148 1.06 6.73 -22.29
C PHE A 148 0.81 5.25 -22.52
N ARG A 149 0.51 4.54 -21.43
CA ARG A 149 0.04 3.16 -21.48
C ARG A 149 -1.00 2.90 -20.41
N GLN A 150 -2.13 2.33 -20.82
CA GLN A 150 -3.21 1.99 -19.92
C GLN A 150 -3.15 0.52 -19.53
N TYR A 151 -3.43 0.26 -18.25
CA TYR A 151 -3.59 -1.06 -17.67
C TYR A 151 -4.96 -1.16 -17.02
N THR A 152 -5.52 -2.36 -17.03
CA THR A 152 -6.75 -2.67 -16.30
C THR A 152 -6.48 -3.76 -15.28
N PHE A 153 -6.82 -3.46 -14.04
CA PHE A 153 -6.69 -4.36 -12.90
C PHE A 153 -8.07 -4.78 -12.43
N LEU A 154 -8.26 -6.09 -12.26
CA LEU A 154 -9.43 -6.71 -11.65
C LEU A 154 -9.08 -7.05 -10.21
N CYS A 155 -9.78 -6.44 -9.26
CA CYS A 155 -9.59 -6.65 -7.84
C CYS A 155 -10.90 -7.13 -7.22
N MET A 156 -10.84 -8.22 -6.46
CA MET A 156 -11.96 -8.66 -5.66
C MET A 156 -11.96 -7.86 -4.34
N ALA A 157 -12.98 -7.03 -4.14
CA ALA A 157 -13.16 -6.17 -2.98
C ALA A 157 -14.27 -6.70 -2.07
N SER A 158 -14.22 -6.33 -0.79
CA SER A 158 -15.35 -6.52 0.12
C SER A 158 -16.19 -5.25 0.17
N SER A 159 -17.49 -5.36 0.42
CA SER A 159 -18.38 -4.24 0.70
C SER A 159 -17.96 -3.45 1.96
N LYS A 160 -17.19 -4.07 2.86
CA LYS A 160 -16.78 -3.50 4.16
C LYS A 160 -15.28 -3.24 4.22
N ALA A 161 -14.92 -2.20 4.96
CA ALA A 161 -13.52 -1.92 5.28
C ALA A 161 -12.93 -3.10 6.08
N TYR A 162 -11.70 -3.47 5.78
CA TYR A 162 -11.02 -4.56 6.45
C TYR A 162 -9.66 -4.12 6.99
N TYR A 163 -9.39 -4.46 8.25
CA TYR A 163 -8.19 -4.07 8.99
C TYR A 163 -7.48 -5.32 9.45
N HIS A 164 -6.26 -5.55 8.92
CA HIS A 164 -5.52 -6.78 9.18
C HIS A 164 -5.09 -6.84 10.66
N PRO A 165 -5.28 -7.95 11.36
CA PRO A 165 -4.87 -8.07 12.75
C PRO A 165 -3.40 -8.36 12.92
N VAL A 166 -2.89 -8.06 14.11
CA VAL A 166 -1.59 -8.54 14.58
C VAL A 166 -1.65 -10.05 14.75
N ARG A 167 -0.57 -10.76 14.40
CA ARG A 167 -0.52 -12.22 14.52
C ARG A 167 0.74 -12.68 15.25
N ARG A 168 0.69 -13.93 15.73
CA ARG A 168 1.81 -14.62 16.38
C ARG A 168 2.33 -13.90 17.64
N LEU A 169 1.43 -13.32 18.43
CA LEU A 169 1.78 -12.80 19.75
C LEU A 169 2.29 -13.95 20.62
N SER A 170 3.51 -13.80 21.13
CA SER A 170 4.16 -14.82 21.94
C SER A 170 5.08 -14.19 22.98
N LYS A 171 5.34 -14.90 24.09
CA LYS A 171 6.29 -14.48 25.13
C LYS A 171 7.41 -15.51 25.27
N SER A 172 8.64 -15.03 25.36
CA SER A 172 9.83 -15.82 25.67
C SER A 172 10.62 -15.10 26.77
N GLY A 173 10.63 -15.67 27.98
CA GLY A 173 11.14 -14.96 29.17
C GLY A 173 10.30 -13.72 29.46
N SER A 174 10.94 -12.54 29.52
CA SER A 174 10.25 -11.24 29.65
C SER A 174 9.84 -10.64 28.30
N THR A 175 10.32 -11.17 27.18
CA THR A 175 10.16 -10.53 25.87
C THR A 175 8.90 -11.01 25.19
N LEU A 176 8.05 -10.08 24.80
CA LEU A 176 6.89 -10.30 23.94
C LEU A 176 7.27 -9.99 22.49
N THR A 177 6.84 -10.84 21.56
CA THR A 177 7.04 -10.63 20.12
C THR A 177 5.77 -10.90 19.33
N TRP A 178 5.63 -10.23 18.19
CA TRP A 178 4.51 -10.41 17.25
C TRP A 178 4.94 -10.12 15.81
N THR A 179 4.08 -10.49 14.86
CA THR A 179 4.22 -10.17 13.44
C THR A 179 3.32 -9.00 13.07
N LEU A 180 3.90 -7.97 12.43
CA LEU A 180 3.11 -6.86 11.91
C LEU A 180 2.12 -7.34 10.85
N PRO A 181 0.95 -6.70 10.75
CA PRO A 181 0.12 -6.82 9.57
C PRO A 181 0.89 -6.47 8.30
N PRO A 182 0.42 -6.92 7.12
CA PRO A 182 0.96 -6.50 5.82
C PRO A 182 1.13 -4.98 5.71
N ASP A 183 2.11 -4.57 4.92
CA ASP A 183 2.39 -3.15 4.70
C ASP A 183 1.26 -2.48 3.90
N ARG A 184 0.74 -1.37 4.44
CA ARG A 184 -0.47 -0.71 3.96
C ARG A 184 -0.39 0.80 4.09
N PHE A 185 -1.11 1.48 3.20
CA PHE A 185 -1.20 2.94 3.20
C PHE A 185 -1.71 3.53 4.52
N ASP A 186 -2.59 2.82 5.21
CA ASP A 186 -3.28 3.27 6.44
C ASP A 186 -2.73 2.64 7.72
N ARG A 187 -1.65 1.84 7.64
CA ARG A 187 -1.09 1.18 8.83
C ARG A 187 -0.39 2.21 9.70
N PHE A 188 -0.91 2.44 10.91
CA PHE A 188 -0.42 3.49 11.79
C PHE A 188 0.46 2.94 12.92
N ARG A 189 -0.11 2.21 13.88
CA ARG A 189 0.63 1.74 15.05
C ARG A 189 0.12 0.42 15.63
N ILE A 190 0.88 -0.17 16.54
CA ILE A 190 0.49 -1.33 17.35
C ILE A 190 0.04 -0.86 18.73
N VAL A 191 -1.06 -1.42 19.21
CA VAL A 191 -1.57 -1.20 20.55
C VAL A 191 -1.54 -2.53 21.30
N LEU A 192 -0.67 -2.62 22.30
CA LEU A 192 -0.57 -3.79 23.16
C LEU A 192 -1.25 -3.50 24.50
N ARG A 193 -2.21 -4.36 24.86
CA ARG A 193 -2.96 -4.30 26.12
C ARG A 193 -2.65 -5.50 26.98
N VAL A 194 -2.61 -5.28 28.29
CA VAL A 194 -2.36 -6.30 29.30
C VAL A 194 -3.43 -6.27 30.40
N ALA A 195 -3.87 -7.45 30.81
CA ALA A 195 -4.70 -7.70 31.98
C ALA A 195 -3.85 -8.39 33.05
N ASP A 196 -3.35 -7.61 34.00
CA ASP A 196 -2.55 -8.11 35.12
C ASP A 196 -3.46 -8.88 36.11
N GLY A 197 -2.98 -10.01 36.64
CA GLY A 197 -3.72 -10.83 37.62
C GLY A 197 -4.87 -11.66 37.01
N SER A 198 -4.91 -11.82 35.69
CA SER A 198 -5.98 -12.52 34.96
C SER A 198 -5.44 -13.32 33.78
N THR A 199 -6.09 -14.42 33.46
CA THR A 199 -5.86 -15.19 32.22
C THR A 199 -6.84 -14.83 31.11
N THR A 200 -7.75 -13.88 31.34
CA THR A 200 -8.69 -13.39 30.33
C THR A 200 -8.07 -12.21 29.58
N PRO A 201 -7.76 -12.34 28.28
CA PRO A 201 -7.15 -11.26 27.51
C PRO A 201 -8.06 -10.04 27.37
N PRO A 202 -7.51 -8.81 27.31
CA PRO A 202 -8.27 -7.60 26.98
C PRO A 202 -9.08 -7.76 25.68
N ALA A 203 -10.36 -7.40 25.66
CA ALA A 203 -11.23 -7.59 24.50
C ALA A 203 -11.19 -6.41 23.52
N SER A 204 -10.91 -5.21 24.02
CA SER A 204 -10.85 -3.97 23.27
C SER A 204 -9.47 -3.31 23.31
N PRO A 205 -9.14 -2.44 22.34
CA PRO A 205 -7.89 -1.69 22.32
C PRO A 205 -7.81 -0.62 23.42
N THR A 206 -8.81 -0.52 24.30
CA THR A 206 -8.83 0.37 25.48
C THR A 206 -8.93 -0.40 26.81
N ASP A 207 -9.10 -1.72 26.76
CA ASP A 207 -9.22 -2.55 27.96
C ASP A 207 -7.86 -2.78 28.62
N GLY A 208 -7.87 -2.90 29.95
CA GLY A 208 -6.67 -3.17 30.73
C GLY A 208 -5.65 -2.03 30.68
N ARG A 209 -4.39 -2.37 30.97
CA ARG A 209 -3.27 -1.42 30.95
C ARG A 209 -2.62 -1.39 29.57
N GLY A 210 -2.25 -0.20 29.09
CA GLY A 210 -1.43 -0.06 27.88
C GLY A 210 0.03 -0.39 28.15
N VAL A 211 0.65 -1.16 27.26
CA VAL A 211 2.10 -1.39 27.27
C VAL A 211 2.76 -0.36 26.35
N ALA A 212 3.71 0.40 26.89
CA ALA A 212 4.47 1.38 26.11
C ALA A 212 5.42 0.68 25.14
N LEU A 213 5.35 1.05 23.86
CA LEU A 213 6.20 0.51 22.81
C LEU A 213 7.29 1.52 22.44
N ALA A 214 8.45 1.04 21.99
CA ALA A 214 9.57 1.90 21.60
C ALA A 214 9.31 2.70 20.31
N SER A 215 8.41 2.21 19.45
CA SER A 215 7.93 2.88 18.24
C SER A 215 6.52 2.41 17.89
N ASP A 216 5.84 3.17 17.04
CA ASP A 216 4.48 2.85 16.59
C ASP A 216 4.39 1.47 15.93
N LEU A 217 5.41 1.05 15.18
CA LEU A 217 5.45 -0.25 14.49
C LEU A 217 6.43 -1.24 15.15
N ALA A 218 6.67 -1.12 16.46
CA ALA A 218 7.47 -2.10 17.19
C ALA A 218 6.92 -3.52 17.01
N THR A 219 7.82 -4.51 16.96
CA THR A 219 7.50 -5.95 16.87
C THR A 219 7.84 -6.71 18.14
N THR A 220 8.39 -6.02 19.13
CA THR A 220 8.87 -6.59 20.37
C THR A 220 8.79 -5.58 21.51
N VAL A 221 8.58 -6.06 22.72
CA VAL A 221 8.72 -5.28 23.96
C VAL A 221 9.09 -6.21 25.11
N ASP A 222 9.89 -5.70 26.04
CA ASP A 222 10.14 -6.40 27.30
C ASP A 222 9.07 -6.00 28.32
N ASP A 223 8.32 -6.98 28.82
CA ASP A 223 7.32 -6.80 29.87
C ASP A 223 7.49 -7.86 30.98
N PRO A 224 8.06 -7.47 32.14
CA PRO A 224 8.33 -8.38 33.25
C PRO A 224 7.09 -8.72 34.08
N ALA A 225 5.87 -8.43 33.58
CA ALA A 225 4.63 -8.70 34.30
C ALA A 225 4.59 -10.16 34.80
N ALA A 226 4.23 -10.30 36.08
CA ALA A 226 4.17 -11.57 36.78
C ALA A 226 2.86 -12.31 36.47
N SER A 227 2.93 -13.63 36.45
CA SER A 227 1.75 -14.49 36.29
C SER A 227 0.79 -14.37 37.48
N PRO A 228 -0.53 -14.49 37.26
CA PRO A 228 -1.19 -14.67 35.96
C PRO A 228 -1.30 -13.35 35.18
N VAL A 229 -1.13 -13.41 33.86
CA VAL A 229 -1.22 -12.24 32.98
C VAL A 229 -1.74 -12.63 31.59
N ALA A 230 -2.56 -11.77 30.98
CA ALA A 230 -3.03 -11.96 29.61
C ALA A 230 -2.84 -10.69 28.76
N TYR A 231 -2.56 -10.90 27.47
CA TYR A 231 -2.21 -9.87 26.50
C TYR A 231 -3.11 -9.93 25.27
N SER A 232 -3.34 -8.77 24.69
CA SER A 232 -4.00 -8.59 23.39
C SER A 232 -3.27 -7.53 22.59
N ALA A 233 -2.91 -7.86 21.34
CA ALA A 233 -2.28 -6.94 20.40
C ALA A 233 -3.28 -6.54 19.30
N PHE A 234 -3.41 -5.24 19.08
CA PHE A 234 -4.25 -4.65 18.05
C PHE A 234 -3.38 -3.85 17.08
N ALA A 235 -3.74 -3.84 15.80
CA ALA A 235 -3.20 -2.89 14.84
C ALA A 235 -4.18 -1.72 14.72
N ALA A 236 -3.66 -0.51 14.87
CA ALA A 236 -4.38 0.72 14.65
C ALA A 236 -4.11 1.25 13.23
N TYR A 237 -5.15 1.83 12.63
CA TYR A 237 -5.14 2.33 11.27
C TYR A 237 -5.63 3.77 11.21
N ASP A 238 -5.03 4.56 10.32
CA ASP A 238 -5.52 5.88 9.92
C ASP A 238 -5.50 6.02 8.39
N GLY A 239 -6.68 6.23 7.81
CA GLY A 239 -6.87 6.36 6.37
C GLY A 239 -6.62 7.76 5.83
N ARG A 240 -6.31 8.78 6.64
CA ARG A 240 -5.84 10.08 6.12
C ARG A 240 -4.33 10.11 6.14
N GLN A 241 -3.73 10.47 5.00
CA GLN A 241 -2.29 10.71 4.83
C GLN A 241 -1.77 11.93 5.65
N ASP A 242 -2.31 12.15 6.85
CA ASP A 242 -1.81 13.12 7.81
C ASP A 242 -0.51 12.50 8.35
N GLY A 243 0.67 12.99 7.92
CA GLY A 243 1.97 12.36 8.18
C GLY A 243 2.36 12.13 9.66
N ALA A 244 1.51 12.53 10.60
CA ALA A 244 1.56 12.16 12.02
C ALA A 244 0.15 12.31 12.62
N PRO A 245 -0.72 11.30 12.49
CA PRO A 245 -2.08 11.43 13.00
C PRO A 245 -2.07 11.42 14.53
N ALA A 246 -2.81 12.35 15.13
CA ALA A 246 -2.86 12.49 16.59
C ALA A 246 -3.77 11.45 17.28
N VAL A 247 -4.65 10.78 16.52
CA VAL A 247 -5.67 9.86 17.04
C VAL A 247 -5.92 8.72 16.07
N GLU A 248 -6.03 7.50 16.60
CA GLU A 248 -6.42 6.31 15.84
C GLU A 248 -7.89 6.38 15.41
N ARG A 249 -8.20 5.94 14.19
CA ARG A 249 -9.57 5.95 13.67
C ARG A 249 -10.20 4.56 13.58
N ALA A 250 -9.38 3.54 13.40
CA ALA A 250 -9.82 2.17 13.31
C ALA A 250 -8.83 1.21 13.95
N TYR A 251 -9.35 0.07 14.37
CA TYR A 251 -8.57 -1.02 14.95
C TYR A 251 -8.89 -2.32 14.22
N SER A 252 -7.89 -3.18 14.12
CA SER A 252 -8.12 -4.57 13.76
C SER A 252 -8.99 -5.27 14.80
N ALA A 253 -9.79 -6.23 14.35
CA ALA A 253 -10.41 -7.20 15.26
C ALA A 253 -9.34 -8.06 15.95
N LEU A 254 -9.71 -8.73 17.05
CA LEU A 254 -8.89 -9.81 17.60
C LEU A 254 -9.09 -11.08 16.78
N GLU A 255 -8.00 -11.69 16.35
CA GLU A 255 -8.00 -12.98 15.68
C GLU A 255 -7.12 -14.00 16.43
N ALA A 256 -7.17 -15.25 15.98
CA ALA A 256 -6.28 -16.29 16.47
C ALA A 256 -4.81 -15.85 16.35
N GLY A 257 -4.08 -15.87 17.48
CA GLY A 257 -2.70 -15.43 17.56
C GLY A 257 -2.50 -13.93 17.79
N SER A 258 -3.57 -13.15 18.00
CA SER A 258 -3.48 -11.76 18.49
C SER A 258 -3.50 -11.65 20.02
N THR A 259 -3.80 -12.75 20.71
CA THR A 259 -3.94 -12.82 22.17
C THR A 259 -2.99 -13.86 22.75
N LEU A 260 -2.61 -13.68 24.03
CA LEU A 260 -1.76 -14.60 24.78
C LEU A 260 -2.18 -14.61 26.24
N ALA A 261 -2.44 -15.77 26.83
CA ALA A 261 -2.71 -15.92 28.26
C ALA A 261 -1.58 -16.72 28.92
N ILE A 262 -1.10 -16.24 30.06
CA ILE A 262 -0.02 -16.85 30.84
C ILE A 262 -0.60 -17.11 32.25
N PRO A 263 -0.79 -18.38 32.62
CA PRO A 263 -1.42 -18.76 33.89
C PRO A 263 -0.50 -18.55 35.09
#